data_AF-A0AAE4TZB0-F1
#
_entry.id   AF-A0AAE4TZB0-F1
#
_cell.length_a   1.000
_cell.length_b   1.000
_cell.length_c   1.000
_cell.angle_alpha   90.00
_cell.angle_beta   90.00
_cell.angle_gamma   90.00
#
_symmetry.space_group_name_H-M   'P 1'
#
loop_
_entity.id
_entity.type
_entity.pdbx_description
1 polymer ?
#
loop_
_entity_poly.entity_id
_entity_poly.type
_entity_poly.pdbx_seq_one_letter_code
_entity_poly.pdbx_strand_id
1 'polypeptide(L)'
;MSAPAPRTPGGVARLLDTAAGLMIVEATPDGIARLVQVDANQVNADQLDHDEAAATWFNVKHHDDDEGRDPEPGAAAEHLARLAEQVEDYLAGRLRGFDVPLDWAAAGVHDEFSREVYREIQHIPYGETSSYGQVSIDAGRPRNARRVGRLCTLVPVPFVIPVHRVIRADGGMGNCPEYRLRLLEHERRNIAAERVGKPGPFPFR
;
A
#
# COMPACT_ATOMS: atom_id res chain seq x y z
N MET A 1 16.93 10.62 17.45
CA MET A 1 16.75 9.17 17.71
C MET A 1 15.26 8.83 17.69
N SER A 2 14.69 8.43 16.55
CA SER A 2 13.30 7.95 16.47
C SER A 2 13.31 6.43 16.56
N ALA A 3 12.54 5.86 17.49
CA ALA A 3 12.44 4.41 17.67
C ALA A 3 11.89 3.75 16.38
N PRO A 4 12.36 2.54 16.02
CA PRO A 4 11.72 1.77 14.96
C PRO A 4 10.25 1.53 15.33
N ALA A 5 9.35 1.63 14.35
CA ALA A 5 7.95 1.30 14.58
C ALA A 5 7.86 -0.15 15.13
N PRO A 6 7.07 -0.39 16.19
CA PRO A 6 6.96 -1.72 16.76
C PRO A 6 6.42 -2.69 15.72
N ARG A 7 7.00 -3.90 15.65
CA ARG A 7 6.46 -5.02 14.85
C ARG A 7 4.98 -5.20 15.17
N THR A 8 4.19 -5.58 14.17
CA THR A 8 2.82 -6.05 14.40
C THR A 8 2.85 -7.19 15.44
N PRO A 9 2.25 -7.02 16.64
CA PRO A 9 2.29 -8.06 17.67
C PRO A 9 1.65 -9.35 17.19
N GLY A 10 2.38 -10.47 17.25
CA GLY A 10 1.88 -11.77 16.79
C GLY A 10 1.82 -11.94 15.26
N GLY A 11 2.37 -11.00 14.49
CA GLY A 11 2.46 -11.08 13.04
C GLY A 11 3.75 -11.72 12.52
N VAL A 12 3.71 -12.13 11.25
CA VAL A 12 4.87 -12.55 10.44
C VAL A 12 5.17 -11.49 9.38
N ALA A 13 6.44 -11.34 9.02
CA ALA A 13 6.88 -10.39 8.01
C ALA A 13 7.61 -11.10 6.87
N ARG A 14 7.50 -10.56 5.65
CA ARG A 14 8.19 -11.07 4.46
C ARG A 14 8.64 -9.91 3.56
N LEU A 15 9.82 -10.07 2.96
CA LEU A 15 10.29 -9.21 1.87
C LEU A 15 9.71 -9.69 0.53
N LEU A 16 9.20 -8.74 -0.27
CA LEU A 16 8.76 -8.96 -1.64
C LEU A 16 9.60 -8.10 -2.58
N ASP A 17 10.41 -8.72 -3.43
CA ASP A 17 11.09 -8.04 -4.55
C ASP A 17 10.13 -8.03 -5.74
N THR A 18 9.63 -6.84 -6.09
CA THR A 18 8.60 -6.67 -7.11
C THR A 18 9.08 -5.74 -8.22
N ALA A 19 8.37 -5.71 -9.35
CA ALA A 19 8.62 -4.70 -10.38
C ALA A 19 8.41 -3.26 -9.88
N ALA A 20 7.63 -3.04 -8.82
CA ALA A 20 7.45 -1.71 -8.24
C ALA A 20 8.52 -1.36 -7.18
N GLY A 21 9.51 -2.26 -6.95
CA GLY A 21 10.55 -2.13 -5.94
C GLY A 21 10.41 -3.14 -4.80
N LEU A 22 11.35 -3.06 -3.86
CA LEU A 22 11.38 -3.92 -2.67
C LEU A 22 10.34 -3.47 -1.66
N MET A 23 9.60 -4.42 -1.08
CA MET A 23 8.55 -4.15 -0.10
C MET A 23 8.70 -5.06 1.11
N ILE A 24 8.37 -4.54 2.29
CA ILE A 24 8.12 -5.33 3.50
C ILE A 24 6.61 -5.47 3.65
N VAL A 25 6.15 -6.70 3.84
CA VAL A 25 4.75 -7.02 4.15
C VAL A 25 4.68 -7.69 5.51
N GLU A 26 3.72 -7.27 6.33
CA GLU A 26 3.40 -7.90 7.61
C GLU A 26 1.95 -8.38 7.62
N ALA A 27 1.73 -9.57 8.19
CA ALA A 27 0.41 -10.18 8.33
C ALA A 27 0.24 -10.82 9.71
N THR A 28 -0.99 -10.80 10.22
CA THR A 28 -1.47 -11.57 11.37
C THR A 28 -2.33 -12.74 10.87
N PRO A 29 -2.79 -13.66 11.74
CA PRO A 29 -3.78 -14.66 11.34
C PRO A 29 -5.08 -14.03 10.78
N ASP A 30 -5.41 -12.81 11.18
CA ASP A 30 -6.63 -12.11 10.78
C ASP A 30 -6.49 -11.36 9.43
N GLY A 31 -5.27 -11.09 8.96
CA GLY A 31 -5.03 -10.53 7.63
C GLY A 31 -3.73 -9.74 7.46
N ILE A 32 -3.61 -9.08 6.32
CA ILE A 32 -2.50 -8.16 6.03
C ILE A 32 -2.65 -6.93 6.92
N ALA A 33 -1.59 -6.61 7.64
CA ALA A 33 -1.54 -5.45 8.53
C ALA A 33 -0.79 -4.28 7.88
N ARG A 34 0.24 -4.58 7.08
CA ARG A 34 1.16 -3.56 6.56
C ARG A 34 1.81 -4.00 5.26
N LEU A 35 1.96 -3.05 4.33
CA LEU A 35 2.81 -3.18 3.14
C LEU A 35 3.52 -1.85 2.92
N VAL A 36 4.85 -1.85 2.90
CA VAL A 36 5.64 -0.62 2.75
C VAL A 36 6.78 -0.86 1.79
N GLN A 37 6.95 0.05 0.84
CA GLN A 37 8.10 0.09 -0.05
C GLN A 37 9.33 0.56 0.73
N VAL A 38 10.44 -0.14 0.55
CA VAL A 38 11.73 0.17 1.19
C VAL A 38 12.78 0.47 0.11
N ASP A 39 13.72 1.37 0.42
CA ASP A 39 14.88 1.61 -0.42
C ASP A 39 15.88 0.46 -0.22
N ALA A 40 16.32 -0.16 -1.32
CA ALA A 40 17.29 -1.24 -1.33
C ALA A 40 18.66 -0.83 -0.71
N ASN A 41 18.98 0.47 -0.70
CA ASN A 41 20.18 1.00 -0.04
C ASN A 41 19.99 1.27 1.47
N GLN A 42 18.74 1.34 1.95
CA GLN A 42 18.42 1.50 3.37
C GLN A 42 18.25 0.17 4.11
N VAL A 43 18.38 -0.95 3.40
CA VAL A 43 18.41 -2.31 3.97
C VAL A 43 19.81 -2.70 4.45
N ASN A 44 20.74 -1.74 4.59
CA ASN A 44 22.10 -1.96 5.10
C ASN A 44 22.38 -1.07 6.33
N ALA A 45 23.06 -1.64 7.33
CA ALA A 45 22.91 -1.36 8.75
C ALA A 45 23.39 0.00 9.32
N ASP A 46 24.01 0.90 8.54
CA ASP A 46 24.64 2.08 9.10
C ASP A 46 24.24 3.38 8.38
N GLN A 47 23.74 4.32 9.19
CA GLN A 47 23.41 5.72 8.88
C GLN A 47 22.06 6.00 8.19
N LEU A 48 21.25 6.82 8.86
CA LEU A 48 21.07 8.24 8.51
C LEU A 48 20.26 8.94 9.62
N ASP A 49 20.78 10.07 10.06
CA ASP A 49 20.27 10.92 11.13
C ASP A 49 19.90 12.29 10.52
N HIS A 50 18.85 12.90 11.06
CA HIS A 50 18.34 14.28 10.87
C HIS A 50 17.63 14.64 9.55
N ASP A 51 16.29 14.73 9.59
CA ASP A 51 15.60 16.03 9.61
C ASP A 51 14.09 15.92 9.95
N GLU A 52 13.65 16.83 10.80
CA GLU A 52 12.38 16.83 11.55
C GLU A 52 11.28 17.57 10.76
N ALA A 53 10.67 16.90 9.76
CA ALA A 53 9.38 17.33 9.17
C ALA A 53 8.63 16.25 8.33
N ALA A 54 9.09 14.99 8.28
CA ALA A 54 8.47 13.93 7.46
C ALA A 54 8.19 12.60 8.22
N ALA A 55 8.20 12.62 9.55
CA ALA A 55 7.87 11.47 10.39
C ALA A 55 6.42 11.02 10.14
N THR A 56 6.08 9.79 9.75
CA THR A 56 6.56 8.51 10.32
C THR A 56 6.34 7.33 9.34
N TRP A 57 6.93 7.35 8.13
CA TRP A 57 6.82 6.20 7.19
C TRP A 57 8.10 5.46 6.83
N PHE A 58 9.26 6.11 6.87
CA PHE A 58 10.46 5.59 6.22
C PHE A 58 11.57 5.12 7.16
N ASN A 59 11.33 4.99 8.47
CA ASN A 59 12.33 4.46 9.40
C ASN A 59 11.97 3.06 9.89
N VAL A 60 12.09 2.08 8.99
CA VAL A 60 12.21 0.69 9.39
C VAL A 60 13.69 0.36 9.49
N LYS A 61 14.25 0.43 10.70
CA LYS A 61 15.46 -0.35 11.01
C LYS A 61 15.01 -1.76 11.37
N HIS A 62 15.32 -2.74 10.52
CA HIS A 62 15.33 -4.13 10.92
C HIS A 62 16.78 -4.60 10.91
N HIS A 63 17.21 -5.11 12.07
CA HIS A 63 18.51 -5.71 12.28
C HIS A 63 18.45 -7.16 11.80
N ASP A 64 19.48 -7.57 11.06
CA ASP A 64 19.62 -8.84 10.35
C ASP A 64 19.79 -10.05 11.27
N ASP A 65 18.73 -10.45 11.99
CA ASP A 65 18.79 -11.64 12.86
C ASP A 65 17.87 -12.79 12.42
N ASP A 66 17.27 -12.75 11.23
CA ASP A 66 16.43 -13.84 10.71
C ASP A 66 16.52 -13.97 9.17
N GLU A 67 17.73 -14.03 8.63
CA GLU A 67 17.94 -14.57 7.28
C GLU A 67 17.47 -16.04 7.26
N GLY A 68 16.28 -16.29 6.70
CA GLY A 68 15.94 -17.60 6.13
C GLY A 68 15.01 -18.52 6.92
N ARG A 69 14.21 -18.03 7.88
CA ARG A 69 13.14 -18.86 8.46
C ARG A 69 11.81 -18.64 7.72
N ASP A 70 11.43 -19.61 6.89
CA ASP A 70 10.06 -19.70 6.38
C ASP A 70 9.09 -19.74 7.59
N PRO A 71 8.05 -18.90 7.62
CA PRO A 71 7.07 -18.94 8.70
C PRO A 71 6.41 -20.32 8.75
N GLU A 72 6.29 -20.90 9.95
CA GLU A 72 5.53 -22.14 10.16
C GLU A 72 4.13 -22.00 9.50
N PRO A 73 3.63 -23.05 8.80
CA PRO A 73 2.38 -22.97 8.07
C PRO A 73 1.23 -22.53 9.00
N GLY A 74 0.57 -21.44 8.63
CA GLY A 74 -0.52 -20.83 9.36
C GLY A 74 -1.16 -19.69 8.56
N ALA A 75 -2.36 -19.25 8.97
CA ALA A 75 -3.17 -18.29 8.21
C ALA A 75 -2.41 -17.02 7.79
N ALA A 76 -1.52 -16.51 8.65
CA ALA A 76 -0.70 -15.34 8.34
C ALA A 76 0.26 -15.58 7.16
N ALA A 77 0.89 -16.76 7.08
CA ALA A 77 1.75 -17.15 5.96
C ALA A 77 0.96 -17.33 4.66
N GLU A 78 -0.27 -17.86 4.75
CA GLU A 78 -1.19 -17.96 3.61
C GLU A 78 -1.58 -16.59 3.06
N HIS A 79 -1.89 -15.62 3.94
CA HIS A 79 -2.18 -14.24 3.54
C HIS A 79 -0.99 -13.60 2.82
N LEU A 80 0.24 -13.80 3.34
CA LEU A 80 1.46 -13.30 2.71
C LEU A 80 1.69 -13.91 1.33
N ALA A 81 1.52 -15.22 1.18
CA ALA A 81 1.67 -15.91 -0.10
C ALA A 81 0.64 -15.41 -1.12
N ARG A 82 -0.62 -15.29 -0.69
CA ARG A 82 -1.72 -14.77 -1.53
C ARG A 82 -1.48 -13.33 -1.96
N LEU A 83 -1.01 -12.46 -1.06
CA LEU A 83 -0.70 -11.08 -1.41
C LEU A 83 0.47 -11.01 -2.40
N ALA A 84 1.52 -11.82 -2.20
CA ALA A 84 2.67 -11.84 -3.10
C ALA A 84 2.25 -12.17 -4.55
N GLU A 85 1.49 -13.25 -4.73
CA GLU A 85 0.94 -13.64 -6.04
C GLU A 85 0.09 -12.53 -6.66
N GLN A 86 -0.82 -11.94 -5.87
CA GLN A 86 -1.69 -10.87 -6.35
C GLN A 86 -0.95 -9.58 -6.71
N VAL A 87 0.11 -9.22 -5.98
CA VAL A 87 0.95 -8.06 -6.32
C VAL A 87 1.68 -8.31 -7.64
N GLU A 88 2.24 -9.51 -7.85
CA GLU A 88 2.87 -9.89 -9.11
C GLU A 88 1.88 -9.85 -10.28
N ASP A 89 0.68 -10.41 -10.10
CA ASP A 89 -0.37 -10.39 -11.13
C ASP A 89 -0.89 -8.98 -11.41
N TYR A 90 -1.05 -8.15 -10.38
CA TYR A 90 -1.41 -6.75 -10.54
C TYR A 90 -0.35 -6.02 -11.37
N LEU A 91 0.93 -6.13 -11.01
CA LEU A 91 2.02 -5.48 -11.71
C LEU A 91 2.23 -6.06 -13.12
N ALA A 92 1.86 -7.31 -13.36
CA ALA A 92 1.83 -7.89 -14.70
C ALA A 92 0.62 -7.45 -15.54
N GLY A 93 -0.34 -6.72 -14.94
CA GLY A 93 -1.56 -6.29 -15.60
C GLY A 93 -2.61 -7.41 -15.75
N ARG A 94 -2.49 -8.51 -15.01
CA ARG A 94 -3.44 -9.64 -14.98
C ARG A 94 -4.52 -9.50 -13.91
N LEU A 95 -4.23 -8.78 -12.82
CA LEU A 95 -5.18 -8.54 -11.73
C LEU A 95 -5.80 -7.13 -11.80
N ARG A 96 -7.06 -7.01 -11.37
CA ARG A 96 -7.80 -5.73 -11.28
C ARG A 96 -8.21 -5.35 -9.85
N GLY A 97 -8.30 -6.33 -8.95
CA GLY A 97 -8.67 -6.12 -7.55
C GLY A 97 -7.97 -7.14 -6.67
N PHE A 98 -7.68 -6.73 -5.44
CA PHE A 98 -7.07 -7.59 -4.43
C PHE A 98 -8.16 -8.28 -3.61
N ASP A 99 -7.95 -9.55 -3.33
CA ASP A 99 -8.77 -10.36 -2.42
C ASP A 99 -7.85 -10.93 -1.35
N VAL A 100 -7.57 -10.11 -0.34
CA VAL A 100 -6.84 -10.48 0.87
C VAL A 100 -7.51 -9.79 2.06
N PRO A 101 -7.67 -10.47 3.21
CA PRO A 101 -8.23 -9.83 4.39
C PRO A 101 -7.25 -8.79 4.94
N LEU A 102 -7.79 -7.71 5.50
CA LEU A 102 -7.03 -6.67 6.19
C LEU A 102 -7.29 -6.75 7.69
N ASP A 103 -6.22 -6.80 8.48
CA ASP A 103 -6.31 -6.64 9.93
C ASP A 103 -6.22 -5.15 10.28
N TRP A 104 -7.38 -4.51 10.35
CA TRP A 104 -7.48 -3.08 10.65
C TRP A 104 -6.92 -2.71 12.03
N ALA A 105 -6.98 -3.62 13.00
CA ALA A 105 -6.47 -3.36 14.35
C ALA A 105 -4.94 -3.37 14.35
N ALA A 106 -4.35 -4.40 13.74
CA ALA A 106 -2.90 -4.49 13.55
C ALA A 106 -2.34 -3.37 12.66
N ALA A 107 -3.10 -2.95 11.65
CA ALA A 107 -2.77 -1.81 10.79
C ALA A 107 -2.82 -0.44 11.51
N GLY A 108 -3.20 -0.40 12.80
CA GLY A 108 -3.32 0.84 13.58
C GLY A 108 -4.55 1.69 13.20
N VAL A 109 -5.51 1.12 12.47
CA VAL A 109 -6.72 1.82 12.01
C VAL A 109 -7.84 1.59 13.03
N HIS A 110 -7.86 2.41 14.08
CA HIS A 110 -8.83 2.29 15.17
C HIS A 110 -10.05 3.21 15.01
N ASP A 111 -9.89 4.35 14.34
CA ASP A 111 -10.96 5.32 14.11
C ASP A 111 -11.90 4.86 12.99
N GLU A 112 -13.21 4.85 13.29
CA GLU A 112 -14.26 4.36 12.39
C GLU A 112 -14.30 5.13 11.06
N PHE A 113 -14.12 6.46 11.09
CA PHE A 113 -14.09 7.25 9.87
C PHE A 113 -12.91 6.87 8.96
N SER A 114 -11.76 6.59 9.54
CA SER A 114 -10.58 6.18 8.79
C SER A 114 -10.79 4.82 8.12
N ARG A 115 -11.44 3.87 8.81
CA ARG A 115 -11.85 2.58 8.22
C ARG A 115 -12.80 2.78 7.05
N GLU A 116 -13.81 3.64 7.23
CA GLU A 116 -14.81 3.87 6.19
C GLU A 116 -14.20 4.56 4.96
N VAL A 117 -13.33 5.55 5.16
CA VAL A 117 -12.56 6.15 4.07
C VAL A 117 -11.76 5.11 3.30
N TYR A 118 -11.08 4.18 3.99
CA TYR A 118 -10.32 3.14 3.29
C TYR A 118 -11.21 2.15 2.54
N ARG A 119 -12.37 1.77 3.10
CA ARG A 119 -13.36 0.93 2.40
C ARG A 119 -13.89 1.59 1.13
N GLU A 120 -14.26 2.87 1.20
CA GLU A 120 -14.70 3.62 0.03
C GLU A 120 -13.60 3.72 -1.03
N ILE A 121 -12.35 3.86 -0.61
CA ILE A 121 -11.21 3.85 -1.54
C ILE A 121 -11.05 2.47 -2.20
N GLN A 122 -11.26 1.36 -1.48
CA GLN A 122 -11.23 0.00 -2.05
C GLN A 122 -12.33 -0.23 -3.10
N HIS A 123 -13.44 0.48 -3.01
CA HIS A 123 -14.52 0.41 -4.00
C HIS A 123 -14.25 1.20 -5.29
N ILE A 124 -13.23 2.07 -5.33
CA ILE A 124 -12.89 2.80 -6.56
C ILE A 124 -12.38 1.80 -7.60
N PRO A 125 -13.02 1.66 -8.79
CA PRO A 125 -12.63 0.65 -9.78
C PRO A 125 -11.21 0.82 -10.33
N TYR A 126 -10.65 -0.26 -10.85
CA TYR A 126 -9.35 -0.25 -11.54
C TYR A 126 -9.36 0.74 -12.71
N GLY A 127 -8.36 1.62 -12.75
CA GLY A 127 -8.19 2.67 -13.75
C GLY A 127 -9.14 3.86 -13.65
N GLU A 128 -10.07 3.84 -12.68
CA GLU A 128 -10.92 4.97 -12.35
C GLU A 128 -10.33 5.80 -11.20
N THR A 129 -10.87 7.00 -11.01
CA THR A 129 -10.41 7.92 -9.97
C THR A 129 -11.58 8.57 -9.25
N SER A 130 -11.45 8.78 -7.95
CA SER A 130 -12.37 9.58 -7.15
C SER A 130 -11.65 10.79 -6.56
N SER A 131 -12.39 11.86 -6.24
CA SER A 131 -11.79 13.03 -5.60
C SER A 131 -11.76 12.86 -4.07
N TYR A 132 -10.82 13.52 -3.39
CA TYR A 132 -10.82 13.57 -1.91
C TYR A 132 -12.18 14.03 -1.33
N GLY A 133 -12.87 14.93 -2.03
CA GLY A 133 -14.19 15.43 -1.65
C GLY A 133 -15.27 14.37 -1.82
N GLN A 134 -15.23 13.61 -2.91
CA GLN A 134 -16.19 12.55 -3.19
C GLN A 134 -16.04 11.40 -2.19
N VAL A 135 -14.82 10.90 -1.96
CA VAL A 135 -14.55 9.89 -0.91
C VAL A 135 -15.02 10.35 0.47
N SER A 136 -14.86 11.65 0.78
CA SER A 136 -15.34 12.22 2.04
C SER A 136 -16.87 12.19 2.17
N ILE A 137 -17.59 12.35 1.06
CA ILE A 137 -19.06 12.28 1.00
C ILE A 137 -19.49 10.82 1.14
N ASP A 138 -18.87 9.92 0.38
CA ASP A 138 -19.20 8.50 0.36
C ASP A 138 -18.95 7.85 1.73
N ALA A 139 -17.87 8.25 2.43
CA ALA A 139 -17.58 7.84 3.80
C ALA A 139 -18.47 8.52 4.88
N GLY A 140 -19.58 9.16 4.48
CA GLY A 140 -20.60 9.70 5.38
C GLY A 140 -20.21 10.97 6.13
N ARG A 141 -19.07 11.60 5.83
CA ARG A 141 -18.64 12.86 6.49
C ARG A 141 -18.30 13.95 5.48
N PRO A 142 -19.29 14.58 4.82
CA PRO A 142 -19.06 15.69 3.91
C PRO A 142 -18.15 16.77 4.51
N ARG A 143 -17.38 17.46 3.66
CA ARG A 143 -16.42 18.54 4.05
C ARG A 143 -15.15 18.08 4.79
N ASN A 144 -14.82 16.79 4.80
CA ASN A 144 -13.59 16.24 5.39
C ASN A 144 -12.49 15.89 4.36
N ALA A 145 -12.54 16.46 3.15
CA ALA A 145 -11.58 16.17 2.07
C ALA A 145 -10.10 16.29 2.48
N ARG A 146 -9.74 17.26 3.34
CA ARG A 146 -8.35 17.39 3.85
C ARG A 146 -7.95 16.21 4.72
N ARG A 147 -8.86 15.69 5.55
CA ARG A 147 -8.62 14.51 6.39
C ARG A 147 -8.48 13.26 5.51
N VAL A 148 -9.28 13.12 4.46
CA VAL A 148 -9.11 12.06 3.45
C VAL A 148 -7.73 12.16 2.79
N GLY A 149 -7.28 13.36 2.42
CA GLY A 149 -5.93 13.56 1.88
C GLY A 149 -4.82 13.07 2.83
N ARG A 150 -4.94 13.37 4.13
CA ARG A 150 -4.03 12.85 5.16
C ARG A 150 -4.14 11.32 5.31
N LEU A 151 -5.33 10.75 5.19
CA LEU A 151 -5.51 9.29 5.20
C LEU A 151 -4.89 8.62 3.97
N CYS A 152 -4.92 9.26 2.81
CA CYS A 152 -4.24 8.75 1.61
C CYS A 152 -2.73 8.75 1.76
N THR A 153 -2.16 9.65 2.57
CA THR A 153 -0.76 9.49 2.98
C THR A 153 -0.69 8.31 3.96
N LEU A 154 -1.60 8.26 4.96
CA LEU A 154 -1.72 7.26 6.04
C LEU A 154 -2.02 5.81 5.69
N VAL A 155 -1.91 5.43 4.41
CA VAL A 155 -2.31 4.11 3.94
C VAL A 155 -1.42 3.00 4.54
N PRO A 156 -1.99 1.99 5.22
CA PRO A 156 -1.19 0.90 5.79
C PRO A 156 -0.79 -0.15 4.75
N VAL A 157 -1.66 -0.38 3.75
CA VAL A 157 -1.49 -1.42 2.73
C VAL A 157 -1.82 -0.80 1.35
N PRO A 158 -0.88 -0.05 0.74
CA PRO A 158 -1.06 0.43 -0.63
C PRO A 158 -1.23 -0.76 -1.59
N PHE A 159 -1.70 -0.52 -2.81
CA PHE A 159 -2.25 -1.51 -3.75
C PHE A 159 -3.62 -2.06 -3.31
N VAL A 160 -3.68 -2.73 -2.16
CA VAL A 160 -4.93 -3.32 -1.62
C VAL A 160 -5.92 -2.22 -1.27
N ILE A 161 -5.42 -1.13 -0.67
CA ILE A 161 -6.14 0.14 -0.53
C ILE A 161 -5.60 1.07 -1.62
N PRO A 162 -6.30 1.24 -2.76
CA PRO A 162 -5.76 1.87 -3.96
C PRO A 162 -5.78 3.41 -3.86
N VAL A 163 -5.06 3.97 -2.89
CA VAL A 163 -5.02 5.42 -2.66
C VAL A 163 -4.47 6.21 -3.85
N HIS A 164 -3.72 5.58 -4.77
CA HIS A 164 -3.32 6.20 -6.04
C HIS A 164 -4.50 6.59 -6.94
N ARG A 165 -5.70 6.05 -6.70
CA ARG A 165 -6.94 6.40 -7.39
C ARG A 165 -7.65 7.64 -6.79
N VAL A 166 -7.20 8.15 -5.64
CA VAL A 166 -7.79 9.33 -4.99
C VAL A 166 -7.02 10.59 -5.37
N ILE A 167 -7.65 11.48 -6.13
CA ILE A 167 -6.99 12.65 -6.73
C ILE A 167 -7.67 13.97 -6.33
N ARG A 168 -7.08 15.10 -6.75
CA ARG A 168 -7.72 16.40 -6.57
C ARG A 168 -8.92 16.54 -7.52
N ALA A 169 -9.91 17.34 -7.13
CA ALA A 169 -11.10 17.56 -7.95
C ALA A 169 -10.81 18.26 -9.30
N ASP A 170 -9.67 18.94 -9.43
CA ASP A 170 -9.20 19.52 -10.70
C ASP A 170 -8.53 18.50 -11.64
N GLY A 171 -8.56 17.21 -11.29
CA GLY A 171 -7.93 16.13 -12.05
C GLY A 171 -6.41 16.00 -11.81
N GLY A 172 -5.82 16.90 -11.03
CA GLY A 172 -4.41 16.88 -10.70
C GLY A 172 -4.07 15.90 -9.57
N MET A 173 -2.83 15.41 -9.58
CA MET A 173 -2.28 14.58 -8.51
C MET A 173 -1.59 15.41 -7.41
N GLY A 174 -1.28 16.68 -7.70
CA GLY A 174 -0.56 17.57 -6.79
C GLY A 174 0.87 17.08 -6.52
N ASN A 175 1.43 17.47 -5.37
CA ASN A 175 2.74 16.99 -4.92
C ASN A 175 2.60 15.62 -4.22
N CYS A 176 2.14 14.60 -4.94
CA CYS A 176 2.06 13.23 -4.43
C CYS A 176 3.33 12.45 -4.77
N PRO A 177 3.70 11.41 -3.98
CA PRO A 177 4.80 10.52 -4.33
C PRO A 177 4.64 9.93 -5.74
N GLU A 178 5.77 9.81 -6.45
CA GLU A 178 5.80 9.39 -7.86
C GLU A 178 5.16 8.01 -8.09
N TYR A 179 5.29 7.09 -7.12
CA TYR A 179 4.72 5.75 -7.24
C TYR A 179 3.20 5.77 -7.49
N ARG A 180 2.46 6.72 -6.90
CA ARG A 180 1.00 6.83 -7.10
C ARG A 180 0.66 7.17 -8.56
N LEU A 181 1.44 8.06 -9.18
CA LEU A 181 1.29 8.40 -10.59
C LEU A 181 1.57 7.19 -11.49
N ARG A 182 2.65 6.47 -11.20
CA ARG A 182 3.05 5.30 -11.99
C ARG A 182 2.03 4.16 -11.91
N LEU A 183 1.45 3.92 -10.72
CA LEU A 183 0.38 2.94 -10.56
C LEU A 183 -0.87 3.33 -11.36
N LEU A 184 -1.33 4.58 -11.24
CA LEU A 184 -2.49 5.04 -12.00
C LEU A 184 -2.27 4.95 -13.53
N GLU A 185 -1.09 5.29 -14.00
CA GLU A 185 -0.73 5.15 -15.42
C GLU A 185 -0.66 3.68 -15.86
N HIS A 186 -0.11 2.81 -15.01
CA HIS A 186 -0.11 1.38 -15.26
C HIS A 186 -1.54 0.84 -15.45
N GLU A 187 -2.48 1.24 -14.61
CA GLU A 187 -3.89 0.84 -14.73
C GLU A 187 -4.53 1.34 -16.03
N ARG A 188 -4.35 2.63 -16.34
CA ARG A 188 -4.89 3.26 -17.56
C ARG A 188 -4.37 2.61 -18.83
N ARG A 189 -3.05 2.35 -18.88
CA ARG A 189 -2.40 1.67 -20.00
C ARG A 189 -2.95 0.26 -20.19
N ASN A 190 -3.19 -0.48 -19.12
CA ASN A 190 -3.75 -1.83 -19.22
C ASN A 190 -5.18 -1.83 -19.75
N ILE A 191 -6.03 -0.90 -19.31
CA ILE A 191 -7.38 -0.71 -19.89
C ILE A 191 -7.29 -0.35 -21.37
N ALA A 192 -6.36 0.54 -21.75
CA ALA A 192 -6.17 0.90 -23.15
C ALA A 192 -5.71 -0.30 -24.00
N ALA A 193 -4.82 -1.12 -23.45
CA ALA A 193 -4.22 -2.24 -24.16
C ALA A 193 -5.13 -3.48 -24.25
N GLU A 194 -6.14 -3.60 -23.38
CA GLU A 194 -7.23 -4.60 -23.51
C GLU A 194 -7.97 -4.45 -24.85
N ARG A 195 -8.12 -3.22 -25.36
CA ARG A 195 -8.72 -2.97 -26.69
C ARG A 195 -7.88 -3.54 -27.84
N VAL A 196 -6.61 -3.86 -27.57
CA VAL A 196 -5.62 -4.37 -28.53
C VAL A 196 -5.15 -5.79 -28.14
N GLY A 197 -5.70 -6.37 -27.07
CA GLY A 197 -5.49 -7.75 -26.64
C GLY A 197 -4.21 -8.05 -25.85
N LYS A 198 -3.50 -7.06 -25.29
CA LYS A 198 -2.28 -7.31 -24.49
C LYS A 198 -2.12 -6.31 -23.32
N PRO A 199 -2.55 -6.63 -22.09
CA PRO A 199 -2.08 -5.88 -20.92
C PRO A 199 -0.55 -5.99 -20.82
N GLY A 200 0.10 -4.95 -20.31
CA GLY A 200 1.55 -4.87 -20.25
C GLY A 200 2.08 -4.84 -18.82
N PRO A 201 3.30 -5.35 -18.58
CA PRO A 201 3.93 -5.30 -17.26
C PRO A 201 4.13 -3.86 -16.78
N PHE A 202 4.28 -3.69 -15.47
CA PHE A 202 4.63 -2.43 -14.83
C PHE A 202 5.96 -1.93 -15.43
N PRO A 203 6.02 -0.69 -15.95
CA PRO A 203 7.07 -0.30 -16.89
C PRO A 203 8.43 0.06 -16.29
N PHE A 204 8.66 -0.15 -14.98
CA PHE A 204 9.88 0.31 -14.29
C PHE A 204 10.40 -0.73 -13.29
N ARG A 205 11.67 -0.59 -12.89
CA ARG A 205 12.30 -1.11 -11.66
C ARG A 205 13.08 0.04 -11.03
#